data_AF-A0A520XT05-F1
#
_entry.id   AF-A0A520XT05-F1
#
_cell.length_a   1.000
_cell.length_b   1.000
_cell.length_c   1.000
_cell.angle_alpha   90.00
_cell.angle_beta   90.00
_cell.angle_gamma   90.00
#
_symmetry.space_group_name_H-M   'P 1'
#
loop_
_entity.id
_entity.type
_entity.pdbx_description
1 polymer ?
#
loop_
_entity_poly.entity_id
_entity_poly.type
_entity_poly.pdbx_seq_one_letter_code
_entity_poly.pdbx_strand_id
1 'polypeptide(L)'
;MSPTEYVEGLNQLVVVAASDLNTSLDVYEAITDPAIEDWATFVERELAIRRVFVEDFGELDPPGSIVDVHQIFGDALDRGLAATEALAAVTDTVEDPNEAQQTPEFAEYLAANADGSTRVCQEAQAKLDALATSSELLANEPWLPDLGLSIRAAFGCLG
;
A
#
# COMPACT_ATOMS: atom_id res chain seq x y z
N MET A 1 17.57 6.50 -11.89
CA MET A 1 17.71 5.08 -11.49
C MET A 1 17.50 4.19 -12.71
N SER A 2 18.13 3.02 -12.80
CA SER A 2 17.81 2.05 -13.85
C SER A 2 16.48 1.33 -13.57
N PRO A 3 15.80 0.74 -14.57
CA PRO A 3 14.58 -0.04 -14.33
C PRO A 3 14.77 -1.20 -13.35
N THR A 4 15.91 -1.88 -13.41
CA THR A 4 16.23 -2.97 -12.48
C THR A 4 16.39 -2.45 -11.05
N GLU A 5 17.17 -1.39 -10.84
CA GLU A 5 17.32 -0.76 -9.51
C GLU A 5 15.99 -0.26 -8.95
N TYR A 6 15.09 0.25 -9.80
CA TYR A 6 13.75 0.67 -9.41
C TYR A 6 12.90 -0.51 -8.92
N VAL A 7 12.88 -1.62 -9.68
CA VAL A 7 12.12 -2.82 -9.30
C VAL A 7 12.70 -3.47 -8.05
N GLU A 8 14.03 -3.51 -7.91
CA GLU A 8 14.70 -3.99 -6.69
C GLU A 8 14.34 -3.13 -5.47
N GLY A 9 14.39 -1.80 -5.61
CA GLY A 9 13.99 -0.86 -4.57
C GLY A 9 12.53 -1.05 -4.16
N LEU A 10 11.62 -1.07 -5.13
CA LEU A 10 10.19 -1.30 -4.87
C LEU A 10 9.95 -2.66 -4.18
N ASN A 11 10.59 -3.73 -4.63
CA ASN A 11 10.49 -5.04 -4.00
C ASN A 11 10.96 -5.01 -2.54
N GLN A 12 12.08 -4.34 -2.26
CA GLN A 12 12.59 -4.23 -0.90
C GLN A 12 11.60 -3.49 0.00
N LEU A 13 11.04 -2.36 -0.45
CA LEU A 13 10.04 -1.62 0.31
C LEU A 13 8.81 -2.47 0.62
N VAL A 14 8.30 -3.19 -0.37
CA VAL A 14 7.11 -4.04 -0.21
C VAL A 14 7.36 -5.17 0.78
N VAL A 15 8.52 -5.82 0.69
CA VAL A 15 8.88 -6.91 1.62
C VAL A 15 8.99 -6.40 3.05
N VAL A 16 9.66 -5.27 3.27
CA VAL A 16 9.83 -4.69 4.60
C VAL A 16 8.48 -4.27 5.18
N ALA A 17 7.70 -3.46 4.46
CA ALA A 17 6.41 -3.00 4.95
C ALA A 17 5.41 -4.14 5.19
N ALA A 18 5.36 -5.16 4.31
CA ALA A 18 4.51 -6.33 4.52
C ALA A 18 4.94 -7.15 5.74
N SER A 19 6.25 -7.31 5.95
CA SER A 19 6.79 -8.00 7.14
C SER A 19 6.42 -7.25 8.43
N ASP A 20 6.61 -5.94 8.45
CA ASP A 20 6.34 -5.11 9.62
C ASP A 20 4.83 -5.04 9.93
N LEU A 21 4.00 -4.92 8.90
CA LEU A 21 2.55 -4.91 9.04
C LEU A 21 2.02 -6.26 9.54
N ASN A 22 2.48 -7.38 8.97
CA ASN A 22 2.11 -8.72 9.44
C ASN A 22 2.54 -8.93 10.90
N THR A 23 3.74 -8.49 11.26
CA THR A 23 4.21 -8.57 12.66
C THR A 23 3.31 -7.75 13.59
N SER A 24 2.92 -6.54 13.18
CA SER A 24 2.00 -5.70 13.96
C SER A 24 0.63 -6.37 14.13
N LEU A 25 0.10 -6.95 13.05
CA LEU A 25 -1.16 -7.67 13.05
C LEU A 25 -1.11 -8.92 13.93
N ASP A 26 -0.08 -9.75 13.80
CA ASP A 26 0.12 -10.95 14.62
C ASP A 26 0.16 -10.61 16.12
N VAL A 27 0.81 -9.50 16.48
CA VAL A 27 0.86 -9.02 17.86
C VAL A 27 -0.52 -8.60 18.36
N TYR A 28 -1.31 -7.92 17.52
CA TYR A 28 -2.67 -7.49 17.88
C TYR A 28 -3.65 -8.68 17.96
N GLU A 29 -3.63 -9.59 16.98
CA GLU A 29 -4.50 -10.77 16.93
C GLU A 29 -4.22 -11.78 18.06
N ALA A 30 -3.02 -11.75 18.64
CA ALA A 30 -2.67 -12.57 19.80
C ALA A 30 -3.32 -12.08 21.12
N ILE A 31 -3.94 -10.89 21.13
CA ILE A 31 -4.60 -10.32 22.30
C ILE A 31 -6.03 -10.85 22.40
N THR A 32 -6.33 -11.59 23.46
CA THR A 32 -7.70 -12.01 23.76
C THR A 32 -8.48 -10.81 24.31
N ASP A 33 -9.63 -10.50 23.69
CA ASP A 33 -10.52 -9.38 24.05
C ASP A 33 -9.78 -8.02 24.11
N PRO A 34 -9.25 -7.53 22.96
CA PRO A 34 -8.44 -6.31 22.92
C PRO A 34 -9.22 -5.09 23.38
N ALA A 35 -8.56 -4.24 24.18
CA ALA A 35 -9.09 -2.95 24.59
C ALA A 35 -8.87 -1.88 23.51
N ILE A 36 -9.44 -0.68 23.71
CA ILE A 36 -9.25 0.41 22.75
C ILE A 36 -7.78 0.83 22.65
N GLU A 37 -7.01 0.74 23.73
CA GLU A 37 -5.58 1.07 23.74
C GLU A 37 -4.74 0.09 22.92
N ASP A 38 -5.13 -1.19 22.89
CA ASP A 38 -4.49 -2.21 22.06
C ASP A 38 -4.72 -1.92 20.57
N TRP A 39 -5.95 -1.54 20.23
CA TRP A 39 -6.32 -1.17 18.86
C TRP A 39 -5.67 0.15 18.43
N ALA A 40 -5.65 1.16 19.30
CA ALA A 40 -4.94 2.42 19.06
C ALA A 40 -3.44 2.16 18.80
N THR A 41 -2.81 1.31 19.61
CA THR A 41 -1.41 0.91 19.42
C THR A 41 -1.19 0.23 18.07
N PHE A 42 -2.11 -0.63 17.64
CA PHE A 42 -2.04 -1.28 16.33
C PHE A 42 -2.15 -0.25 15.19
N VAL A 43 -3.15 0.64 15.24
CA VAL A 43 -3.38 1.67 14.23
C VAL A 43 -2.21 2.66 14.15
N GLU A 44 -1.63 3.07 15.29
CA GLU A 44 -0.44 3.93 15.32
C GLU A 44 0.78 3.26 14.68
N ARG A 45 0.97 1.95 14.91
CA ARG A 45 2.04 1.19 14.25
C ARG A 45 1.83 1.07 12.76
N GLU A 46 0.61 0.77 12.33
CA GLU A 46 0.25 0.76 10.91
C GLU A 46 0.52 2.13 10.27
N LEU A 47 0.13 3.21 10.94
CA LEU A 47 0.37 4.58 10.48
C LEU A 47 1.88 4.86 10.29
N ALA A 48 2.71 4.47 11.26
CA ALA A 48 4.15 4.64 11.17
C ALA A 48 4.75 3.87 9.98
N ILE A 49 4.31 2.62 9.76
CA ILE A 49 4.74 1.80 8.62
C ILE A 49 4.34 2.46 7.30
N ARG A 50 3.08 2.92 7.18
CA ARG A 50 2.58 3.59 5.97
C ARG A 50 3.33 4.88 5.66
N ARG A 51 3.67 5.68 6.68
CA ARG A 51 4.47 6.91 6.49
C ARG A 51 5.84 6.61 5.90
N VAL A 52 6.57 5.66 6.49
CA VAL A 52 7.89 5.26 5.98
C VAL A 52 7.77 4.71 4.56
N PHE A 53 6.78 3.87 4.30
CA PHE A 53 6.58 3.32 2.95
C PHE A 53 6.27 4.41 1.91
N VAL A 54 5.41 5.38 2.23
CA VAL A 54 5.09 6.52 1.34
C VAL A 54 6.31 7.38 1.09
N GLU A 55 7.06 7.72 2.15
CA GLU A 55 8.29 8.51 2.07
C GLU A 55 9.31 7.83 1.16
N ASP A 56 9.66 6.57 1.45
CA ASP A 56 10.65 5.81 0.70
C ASP A 56 10.20 5.52 -0.74
N PHE A 57 8.90 5.27 -0.96
CA PHE A 57 8.35 5.11 -2.30
C PHE A 57 8.50 6.39 -3.12
N GLY A 58 8.25 7.56 -2.51
CA GLY A 58 8.42 8.87 -3.14
C GLY A 58 9.87 9.23 -3.48
N GLU A 59 10.85 8.57 -2.86
CA GLU A 59 12.28 8.71 -3.19
C GLU A 59 12.71 7.84 -4.38
N LEU A 60 11.88 6.87 -4.81
CA LEU A 60 12.17 6.08 -6.00
C LEU A 60 12.06 6.96 -7.26
N ASP A 61 13.04 6.84 -8.15
CA ASP A 61 13.08 7.53 -9.44
C ASP A 61 12.58 6.58 -10.55
N PRO A 62 11.29 6.59 -10.91
CA PRO A 62 10.75 5.65 -11.88
C PRO A 62 11.32 5.91 -13.28
N PRO A 63 11.65 4.86 -14.05
CA PRO A 63 11.90 5.00 -15.48
C PRO A 63 10.75 5.75 -16.17
N GLY A 64 11.08 6.62 -17.13
CA GLY A 64 10.08 7.45 -17.82
C GLY A 64 8.97 6.65 -18.52
N SER A 65 9.22 5.38 -18.87
CA SER A 65 8.22 4.48 -19.44
C SER A 65 7.13 4.05 -18.45
N ILE A 66 7.38 4.11 -17.13
CA ILE A 66 6.45 3.67 -16.08
C ILE A 66 6.12 4.78 -15.07
N VAL A 67 6.45 6.04 -15.36
CA VAL A 67 6.18 7.18 -14.47
C VAL A 67 4.69 7.32 -14.12
N ASP A 68 3.81 7.11 -15.10
CA ASP A 68 2.36 7.15 -14.88
C ASP A 68 1.87 6.03 -13.94
N VAL A 69 2.51 4.85 -14.02
CA VAL A 69 2.20 3.70 -13.16
C VAL A 69 2.65 4.01 -11.74
N HIS A 70 3.85 4.56 -11.59
CA HIS A 70 4.37 5.02 -10.30
C HIS A 70 3.46 6.09 -9.66
N GLN A 71 2.98 7.07 -10.43
CA GLN A 71 2.05 8.10 -9.95
C GLN A 71 0.71 7.53 -9.46
N ILE A 72 0.11 6.59 -10.20
CA ILE A 72 -1.14 5.92 -9.77
C ILE A 72 -0.98 5.29 -8.39
N PHE A 73 0.17 4.66 -8.15
CA PHE A 73 0.47 4.05 -6.87
C PHE A 73 0.76 5.08 -5.78
N GLY A 74 1.55 6.11 -6.07
CA GLY A 74 1.77 7.22 -5.14
C GLY A 74 0.45 7.82 -4.64
N ASP A 75 -0.46 8.15 -5.57
CA ASP A 75 -1.79 8.69 -5.23
C ASP A 75 -2.65 7.73 -4.40
N ALA A 76 -2.49 6.42 -4.59
CA ALA A 76 -3.18 5.41 -3.80
C ALA A 76 -2.60 5.30 -2.38
N LEU A 77 -1.27 5.34 -2.26
CA LEU A 77 -0.57 5.28 -0.99
C LEU A 77 -0.85 6.53 -0.15
N ASP A 78 -0.86 7.72 -0.75
CA ASP A 78 -1.20 8.97 -0.06
C ASP A 78 -2.63 8.96 0.49
N ARG A 79 -3.60 8.44 -0.29
CA ARG A 79 -4.98 8.27 0.18
C ARG A 79 -5.07 7.25 1.32
N GLY A 80 -4.35 6.14 1.18
CA GLY A 80 -4.27 5.12 2.23
C GLY A 80 -3.66 5.66 3.51
N LEU A 81 -2.61 6.49 3.42
CA LEU A 81 -1.98 7.16 4.55
C LEU A 81 -2.95 8.14 5.21
N ALA A 82 -3.57 9.02 4.44
CA ALA A 82 -4.54 10.00 4.96
C ALA A 82 -5.72 9.33 5.68
N ALA A 83 -6.24 8.22 5.14
CA ALA A 83 -7.32 7.47 5.79
C ALA A 83 -6.88 6.81 7.10
N THR A 84 -5.66 6.27 7.16
CA THR A 84 -5.08 5.73 8.41
C THR A 84 -4.81 6.84 9.43
N GLU A 85 -4.38 8.03 9.00
CA GLU A 85 -4.22 9.20 9.89
C GLU A 85 -5.55 9.63 10.51
N ALA A 86 -6.61 9.68 9.71
CA ALA A 86 -7.95 9.98 10.20
C ALA A 86 -8.44 8.91 11.20
N LEU A 87 -8.22 7.64 10.89
CA LEU A 87 -8.57 6.53 11.79
C LEU A 87 -7.80 6.61 13.12
N ALA A 88 -6.49 6.89 13.05
CA ALA A 88 -5.65 7.06 14.23
C ALA A 88 -6.11 8.24 15.11
N ALA A 89 -6.61 9.31 14.51
CA ALA A 89 -7.12 10.45 15.29
C ALA A 89 -8.44 10.12 16.03
N VAL A 90 -9.22 9.16 15.55
CA VAL A 90 -10.50 8.78 16.15
C VAL A 90 -10.33 7.88 17.37
N THR A 91 -9.23 7.13 17.47
CA THR A 91 -8.97 6.17 18.56
C THR A 91 -8.97 6.84 19.95
N ASP A 92 -8.61 8.12 20.04
CA ASP A 92 -8.63 8.93 21.26
C ASP A 92 -10.04 9.33 21.72
N THR A 93 -11.07 9.11 20.89
CA THR A 93 -12.42 9.65 21.10
C THR A 93 -13.51 8.60 21.27
N VAL A 94 -13.19 7.33 21.01
CA VAL A 94 -14.11 6.20 21.09
C VAL A 94 -13.81 5.34 22.32
N GLU A 95 -14.82 4.65 22.86
CA GLU A 95 -14.67 3.88 24.10
C GLU A 95 -14.14 2.45 23.86
N ASP A 96 -14.46 1.86 22.70
CA ASP A 96 -14.05 0.50 22.35
C ASP A 96 -13.84 0.30 20.83
N PRO A 97 -13.16 -0.79 20.42
CA PRO A 97 -12.90 -1.06 19.00
C PRO A 97 -14.16 -1.22 18.14
N ASN A 98 -15.30 -1.63 18.70
CA ASN A 98 -16.55 -1.79 17.93
C ASN A 98 -17.19 -0.44 17.62
N GLU A 99 -17.11 0.52 18.54
CA GLU A 99 -17.51 1.91 18.26
C GLU A 99 -16.63 2.50 17.16
N ALA A 100 -15.32 2.27 17.23
CA ALA A 100 -14.39 2.73 16.23
C ALA A 100 -14.71 2.21 14.81
N GLN A 101 -15.12 0.95 14.70
CA GLN A 101 -15.54 0.33 13.44
C GLN A 101 -16.83 0.93 12.83
N GLN A 102 -17.58 1.72 13.59
CA GLN A 102 -18.80 2.38 13.14
C GLN A 102 -18.57 3.83 12.70
N THR A 103 -17.34 4.33 12.82
CA THR A 103 -16.99 5.70 12.45
C THR A 103 -16.86 5.87 10.94
N PRO A 104 -17.14 7.08 10.40
CA PRO A 104 -16.84 7.41 9.01
C PRO A 104 -15.38 7.14 8.63
N GLU A 105 -14.44 7.42 9.54
CA GLU A 105 -13.00 7.24 9.36
C GLU A 105 -12.64 5.77 9.13
N PHE A 106 -13.28 4.84 9.85
CA PHE A 106 -13.09 3.41 9.59
C PHE A 106 -13.66 2.99 8.23
N ALA A 107 -14.80 3.55 7.81
CA ALA A 107 -15.34 3.30 6.48
C ALA A 107 -14.43 3.85 5.37
N GLU A 108 -13.83 5.03 5.56
CA GLU A 108 -12.84 5.62 4.65
C GLU A 108 -11.56 4.79 4.59
N TYR A 109 -11.07 4.31 5.74
CA TYR A 109 -9.93 3.38 5.81
C TYR A 109 -10.20 2.09 5.00
N LEU A 110 -11.36 1.46 5.18
CA LEU A 110 -11.74 0.29 4.40
C LEU A 110 -11.85 0.61 2.90
N ALA A 111 -12.44 1.76 2.55
CA ALA A 111 -12.59 2.19 1.17
C ALA A 111 -11.22 2.44 0.50
N ALA A 112 -10.28 3.09 1.18
CA ALA A 112 -8.93 3.33 0.66
C ALA A 112 -8.17 2.02 0.41
N ASN A 113 -8.27 1.05 1.31
CA ASN A 113 -7.66 -0.27 1.14
C ASN A 113 -8.34 -1.10 0.03
N ALA A 114 -9.67 -1.01 -0.10
CA ALA A 114 -10.42 -1.67 -1.17
C ALA A 114 -10.14 -1.05 -2.55
N ASP A 115 -10.00 0.27 -2.64
CA ASP A 115 -9.68 1.00 -3.87
C ASP A 115 -8.28 0.63 -4.38
N GLY A 116 -7.33 0.48 -3.46
CA GLY A 116 -5.98 -0.04 -3.74
C GLY A 116 -6.00 -1.43 -4.39
N SER A 117 -6.74 -2.38 -3.81
CA SER A 117 -6.80 -3.77 -4.28
C SER A 117 -7.61 -3.99 -5.56
N THR A 118 -8.45 -3.04 -5.97
CA THR A 118 -9.34 -3.19 -7.13
C THR A 118 -9.05 -2.18 -8.23
N ARG A 119 -9.43 -0.92 -8.05
CA ARG A 119 -9.34 0.10 -9.09
C ARG A 119 -7.89 0.43 -9.45
N VAL A 120 -7.05 0.65 -8.44
CA VAL A 120 -5.63 1.00 -8.63
C VAL A 120 -4.88 -0.13 -9.34
N CYS A 121 -5.10 -1.38 -8.93
CA CYS A 121 -4.58 -2.56 -9.60
C CYS A 121 -5.01 -2.64 -11.07
N GLN A 122 -6.29 -2.41 -11.38
CA GLN A 122 -6.80 -2.45 -12.75
C GLN A 122 -6.21 -1.34 -13.63
N GLU A 123 -6.13 -0.11 -13.11
CA GLU A 123 -5.58 1.04 -13.83
C GLU A 123 -4.09 0.87 -14.12
N ALA A 124 -3.32 0.38 -13.14
CA ALA A 124 -1.90 0.12 -13.32
C ALA A 124 -1.65 -1.04 -14.29
N GLN A 125 -2.39 -2.16 -14.17
CA GLN A 125 -2.27 -3.28 -15.10
C GLN A 125 -2.62 -2.87 -16.53
N ALA A 126 -3.68 -2.07 -16.73
CA ALA A 126 -4.04 -1.57 -18.04
C ALA A 126 -2.94 -0.70 -18.67
N LYS A 127 -2.24 0.12 -17.87
CA LYS A 127 -1.09 0.89 -18.36
C LYS A 127 0.10 0.00 -18.70
N LEU A 128 0.41 -1.01 -17.87
CA LEU A 128 1.47 -1.97 -18.15
C LEU A 128 1.18 -2.77 -19.43
N ASP A 129 -0.06 -3.21 -19.63
CA ASP A 129 -0.49 -3.93 -20.83
C ASP A 129 -0.41 -3.04 -22.08
N ALA A 130 -0.81 -1.77 -21.96
CA ALA A 130 -0.67 -0.78 -23.04
C ALA A 130 0.81 -0.53 -23.40
N LEU A 131 1.70 -0.50 -22.41
CA LEU A 131 3.16 -0.35 -22.63
C LEU A 131 3.78 -1.59 -23.30
N ALA A 132 3.36 -2.79 -22.88
CA ALA A 132 3.81 -4.05 -23.46
C ALA A 132 3.33 -4.24 -24.91
N THR A 133 2.14 -3.73 -25.25
CA THR A 133 1.58 -3.81 -26.61
C THR A 133 2.04 -2.69 -27.55
N SER A 134 2.42 -1.52 -27.02
CA SER A 134 2.80 -0.34 -27.82
C SER A 134 4.29 -0.24 -28.13
N SER A 135 5.17 -0.96 -27.42
CA SER A 135 6.59 -0.99 -27.75
C SER A 135 7.16 -2.42 -27.79
N GLU A 136 7.70 -2.83 -28.95
CA GLU A 136 8.48 -4.07 -29.08
C GLU A 136 9.72 -4.10 -28.16
N LEU A 137 10.14 -2.93 -27.67
CA LEU A 137 11.25 -2.75 -26.73
C LEU A 137 10.91 -3.24 -25.31
N LEU A 138 9.71 -2.97 -24.79
CA LEU A 138 9.34 -3.35 -23.41
C LEU A 138 8.86 -4.80 -23.28
N ALA A 139 8.33 -5.41 -24.34
CA ALA A 139 7.84 -6.79 -24.32
C ALA A 139 8.92 -7.84 -23.99
N ASN A 140 10.20 -7.47 -24.14
CA ASN A 140 11.36 -8.33 -23.86
C ASN A 140 12.15 -7.89 -22.63
N GLU A 141 11.65 -6.92 -21.86
CA GLU A 141 12.36 -6.43 -20.68
C GLU A 141 12.24 -7.42 -19.51
N PRO A 142 13.38 -7.92 -18.97
CA PRO A 142 13.37 -8.98 -17.96
C PRO A 142 12.79 -8.54 -16.61
N TRP A 143 12.67 -7.23 -16.35
CA TRP A 143 12.14 -6.68 -15.09
C TRP A 143 10.62 -6.50 -15.08
N LEU A 144 9.95 -6.58 -16.24
CA LEU A 144 8.49 -6.35 -16.33
C LEU A 144 7.65 -7.38 -15.55
N PRO A 145 7.97 -8.69 -15.60
CA PRO A 145 7.27 -9.70 -14.78
C PRO A 145 7.42 -9.45 -13.29
N ASP A 146 8.63 -9.09 -12.84
CA ASP A 146 8.93 -8.84 -11.43
C ASP A 146 8.23 -7.57 -10.94
N LEU A 147 8.23 -6.49 -11.71
CA LEU A 147 7.45 -5.28 -11.43
C LEU A 147 5.96 -5.60 -11.22
N GLY A 148 5.39 -6.43 -12.09
CA GLY A 148 4.01 -6.88 -11.96
C GLY A 148 3.77 -7.69 -10.68
N LEU A 149 4.76 -8.44 -10.19
CA LEU A 149 4.65 -9.14 -8.90
C LEU A 149 4.76 -8.17 -7.71
N SER A 150 5.70 -7.23 -7.74
CA SER A 150 5.87 -6.20 -6.69
C SER A 150 4.59 -5.39 -6.51
N ILE A 151 4.00 -4.97 -7.64
CA ILE A 151 2.75 -4.21 -7.68
C ILE A 151 1.61 -5.03 -7.08
N ARG A 152 1.46 -6.29 -7.49
CA ARG A 152 0.39 -7.14 -6.97
C ARG A 152 0.52 -7.38 -5.47
N ALA A 153 1.74 -7.55 -4.98
CA ALA A 153 2.03 -7.72 -3.56
C ALA A 153 1.77 -6.43 -2.76
N ALA A 154 2.21 -5.27 -3.26
CA ALA A 154 2.06 -3.98 -2.58
C ALA A 154 0.59 -3.57 -2.38
N PHE A 155 -0.25 -3.84 -3.39
CA PHE A 155 -1.64 -3.35 -3.41
C PHE A 155 -2.67 -4.46 -3.20
N GLY A 156 -2.25 -5.70 -2.94
CA GLY A 156 -3.17 -6.83 -2.73
C GLY A 156 -3.99 -7.17 -3.98
N CYS A 157 -3.44 -6.94 -5.17
CA CYS A 157 -4.12 -7.23 -6.43
C CYS A 157 -4.30 -8.74 -6.59
N LEU A 158 -5.53 -9.23 -6.52
CA LEU A 158 -5.85 -10.63 -6.85
C LEU A 158 -5.68 -10.84 -8.36
N GLY A 159 -4.90 -11.86 -8.74
CA GLY A 159 -4.72 -12.30 -10.12
C GLY A 159 -5.92 -13.05 -10.67
#